data_AF-A0ABD2MXX5-F1
#
_entry.id   AF-A0ABD2MXX5-F1
#
_cell.length_a   1.000
_cell.length_b   1.000
_cell.length_c   1.000
_cell.angle_alpha   90.00
_cell.angle_beta   90.00
_cell.angle_gamma   90.00
#
_symmetry.space_group_name_H-M   'P 1'
#
loop_
_entity.id
_entity.type
_entity.pdbx_description
1 polymer ?
#
loop_
_entity_poly.entity_id
_entity_poly.type
_entity_poly.pdbx_seq_one_letter_code
_entity_poly.pdbx_strand_id
1 'polypeptide(L)'
;MPRQKYSTYRENMDEISDSFSDVTVVDVYDIASDIGKECERIIDLYGADAVTGLMPKVINALEILENLATRNERENTQLLELQTKISQLENDKLEKAEYREKFEKELEAIEDQWRSETKDLVGVVSRLQEENRKLLREQNSSPSNFVEGDSPVSENSPNGEMLQRLKDTIEKQRDEIRYKEKLIQEKCGDIDNLKSHVERLMTSSRDAKRKHKTLQVQVRTLCDERADFLVQLQDQQRDITALRQRLGLAQKENEDLSKLDLPLPSNKAIYDLDDPNRPRFTTQELKDILNERNELKARVSDLEDELETYRPKPKPES
;
A
#
# COMPACT_ATOMS: atom_id res chain seq x y z
N MET A 1 -12.33 0.93 24.65
CA MET A 1 -11.02 1.46 24.18
C MET A 1 -11.14 2.99 24.04
N PRO A 2 -10.15 3.77 24.50
CA PRO A 2 -10.35 5.17 24.89
C PRO A 2 -10.32 6.12 23.69
N ARG A 3 -11.50 6.57 23.21
CA ARG A 3 -11.62 7.60 22.17
C ARG A 3 -11.28 9.02 22.66
N GLN A 4 -11.34 9.27 23.97
CA GLN A 4 -11.15 10.61 24.54
C GLN A 4 -9.71 11.14 24.49
N LYS A 5 -8.70 10.26 24.45
CA LYS A 5 -7.30 10.71 24.37
C LYS A 5 -6.96 11.26 22.99
N TYR A 6 -7.53 10.71 21.91
CA TYR A 6 -7.24 11.17 20.55
C TYR A 6 -7.78 12.58 20.25
N SER A 7 -8.91 12.97 20.85
CA SER A 7 -9.52 14.29 20.64
C SER A 7 -8.65 15.42 21.18
N THR A 8 -8.10 15.23 22.39
CA THR A 8 -7.28 16.23 23.08
C THR A 8 -5.89 16.39 22.45
N TYR A 9 -5.34 15.34 21.82
CA TYR A 9 -4.09 15.47 21.04
C TYR A 9 -4.29 16.18 19.70
N ARG A 10 -5.50 16.13 19.12
CA ARG A 10 -5.80 16.79 17.83
C ARG A 10 -5.98 18.30 18.02
N GLU A 11 -6.75 18.70 19.03
CA GLU A 11 -6.95 20.12 19.40
C GLU A 11 -5.62 20.80 19.77
N ASN A 12 -4.74 20.12 20.52
CA ASN A 12 -3.43 20.67 20.88
C ASN A 12 -2.45 20.81 19.69
N MET A 13 -2.63 20.04 18.60
CA MET A 13 -1.80 20.17 17.40
C MET A 13 -2.27 21.32 16.50
N ASP A 14 -3.58 21.54 16.44
CA ASP A 14 -4.16 22.66 15.70
C ASP A 14 -3.83 24.01 16.39
N GLU A 15 -3.78 24.07 17.74
CA GLU A 15 -3.38 25.29 18.48
C GLU A 15 -1.88 25.63 18.38
N ILE A 16 -1.00 24.64 18.18
CA ILE A 16 0.45 24.87 18.00
C ILE A 16 0.75 25.36 16.57
N SER A 17 -0.07 24.98 15.60
CA SER A 17 0.09 25.36 14.19
C SER A 17 -0.23 26.85 13.91
N ASP A 18 -0.95 27.53 14.80
CA ASP A 18 -1.47 28.88 14.55
C ASP A 18 -0.59 30.00 15.17
N SER A 19 0.45 29.65 15.93
CA SER A 19 1.29 30.63 16.65
C SER A 19 2.63 30.98 15.97
N PHE A 20 2.97 30.35 14.85
CA PHE A 20 4.12 30.72 14.03
C PHE A 20 3.62 30.91 12.60
N SER A 21 3.48 32.16 12.17
CA SER A 21 3.49 32.45 10.74
C SER A 21 4.80 31.89 10.18
N ASP A 22 4.71 30.77 9.45
CA ASP A 22 5.89 30.11 8.90
C ASP A 22 6.65 31.09 8.02
N VAL A 23 7.90 31.37 8.38
CA VAL A 23 8.79 32.22 7.58
C VAL A 23 9.05 31.48 6.27
N THR A 24 8.54 32.04 5.18
CA THR A 24 8.70 31.52 3.83
C THR A 24 10.00 32.01 3.21
N VAL A 25 10.41 31.36 2.12
CA VAL A 25 11.57 31.82 1.35
C VAL A 25 11.36 33.25 0.83
N VAL A 26 10.11 33.61 0.49
CA VAL A 26 9.75 34.97 0.04
C VAL A 26 10.01 36.00 1.14
N ASP A 27 9.65 35.70 2.38
CA ASP A 27 9.90 36.60 3.52
C ASP A 27 11.40 36.86 3.73
N VAL A 28 12.25 35.85 3.48
CA VAL A 28 13.71 36.00 3.58
C VAL A 28 14.25 36.95 2.49
N TYR A 29 13.71 36.88 1.27
CA TYR A 29 14.10 37.78 0.18
C TYR A 29 13.65 39.23 0.44
N ASP A 30 12.45 39.43 1.00
CA ASP A 30 11.95 40.76 1.36
C ASP A 30 12.81 41.38 2.47
N ILE A 31 13.14 40.60 3.51
CA ILE A 31 14.07 41.01 4.58
C ILE A 31 15.45 41.33 4.01
N ALA A 32 15.98 40.51 3.09
CA ALA A 32 17.28 40.76 2.46
C ALA A 32 17.28 42.06 1.64
N SER A 33 16.20 42.35 0.92
CA SER A 33 16.02 43.60 0.17
C SER A 33 16.03 44.82 1.11
N ASP A 34 15.32 44.76 2.24
CA ASP A 34 15.27 45.89 3.17
C ASP A 34 16.60 46.10 3.90
N ILE A 35 17.29 45.02 4.30
CA ILE A 35 18.65 45.09 4.84
C ILE A 35 19.63 45.68 3.80
N GLY A 36 19.47 45.31 2.52
CA GLY A 36 20.28 45.85 1.42
C GLY A 36 20.13 47.37 1.27
N LYS A 37 18.89 47.89 1.30
CA LYS A 37 18.61 49.34 1.25
C LYS A 37 19.21 50.10 2.43
N GLU A 38 19.18 49.51 3.62
CA GLU A 38 19.82 50.09 4.81
C GLU A 38 21.35 50.12 4.67
N CYS A 39 21.95 49.03 4.17
CA CYS A 39 23.38 48.95 3.92
C CYS A 39 23.83 49.96 2.86
N GLU A 40 23.05 50.16 1.79
CA GLU A 40 23.30 51.18 0.76
C GLU A 40 23.32 52.59 1.35
N ARG A 41 22.34 52.93 2.19
CA ARG A 41 22.34 54.22 2.92
C ARG A 41 23.56 54.42 3.81
N ILE A 42 24.05 53.37 4.46
CA ILE A 42 25.27 53.46 5.28
C ILE A 42 26.50 53.68 4.39
N ILE A 43 26.58 52.99 3.25
CA ILE A 43 27.67 53.16 2.28
C ILE A 43 27.71 54.59 1.74
N ASP A 44 26.56 55.16 1.40
CA ASP A 44 26.45 56.53 0.88
C ASP A 44 26.94 57.59 1.89
N LEU A 45 26.69 57.37 3.20
CA LEU A 45 27.02 58.33 4.26
C LEU A 45 28.44 58.17 4.82
N TYR A 46 28.93 56.93 4.93
CA TYR A 46 30.16 56.61 5.67
C TYR A 46 31.22 55.89 4.82
N GLY A 47 30.93 55.64 3.53
CA GLY A 47 31.80 54.90 2.62
C GLY A 47 31.67 53.38 2.77
N ALA A 48 32.15 52.65 1.76
CA ALA A 48 32.01 51.18 1.68
C ALA A 48 32.73 50.43 2.81
N ASP A 49 33.83 50.98 3.34
CA ASP A 49 34.62 50.37 4.41
C ASP A 49 33.81 50.12 5.69
N ALA A 50 32.76 50.93 5.94
CA ALA A 50 31.89 50.78 7.11
C ALA A 50 31.09 49.46 7.13
N VAL A 51 30.75 48.91 5.96
CA VAL A 51 29.91 47.71 5.82
C VAL A 51 30.70 46.50 5.32
N THR A 52 31.90 46.69 4.75
CA THR A 52 32.70 45.64 4.10
C THR A 52 32.95 44.41 4.99
N GLY A 53 33.18 44.59 6.30
CA GLY A 53 33.36 43.46 7.23
C GLY A 53 32.05 42.84 7.75
N LEU A 54 30.95 43.57 7.68
CA LEU A 54 29.63 43.15 8.16
C LEU A 54 28.85 42.39 7.07
N MET A 55 28.95 42.83 5.82
CA MET A 55 28.18 42.29 4.69
C MET A 55 28.30 40.76 4.54
N PRO A 56 29.51 40.15 4.62
CA PRO A 56 29.63 38.69 4.52
C PRO A 56 28.93 37.95 5.67
N LYS A 57 28.85 38.54 6.87
CA LYS A 57 28.16 37.94 8.02
C LYS A 57 26.65 38.01 7.86
N VAL A 58 26.15 39.13 7.32
CA VAL A 58 24.74 39.33 6.98
C VAL A 58 24.30 38.35 5.89
N ILE A 59 25.10 38.22 4.83
CA ILE A 59 24.85 37.25 3.75
C ILE A 59 24.80 35.84 4.32
N ASN A 60 25.81 35.42 5.10
CA ASN A 60 25.82 34.08 5.70
C ASN A 60 24.62 33.83 6.64
N ALA A 61 24.15 34.84 7.38
CA ALA A 61 22.95 34.71 8.20
C ALA A 61 21.68 34.56 7.36
N LEU A 62 21.55 35.32 6.27
CA LEU A 62 20.43 35.23 5.33
C LEU A 62 20.44 33.90 4.57
N GLU A 63 21.59 33.39 4.16
CA GLU A 63 21.73 32.06 3.54
C GLU A 63 21.30 30.94 4.48
N ILE A 64 21.68 31.01 5.77
CA ILE A 64 21.21 30.04 6.77
C ILE A 64 19.68 30.13 6.94
N LEU A 65 19.13 31.35 6.97
CA LEU A 65 17.69 31.57 7.11
C LEU A 65 16.92 31.06 5.88
N GLU A 66 17.42 31.28 4.66
CA GLU A 66 16.85 30.76 3.43
C GLU A 66 16.84 29.22 3.42
N ASN A 67 17.95 28.59 3.85
CA ASN A 67 18.02 27.13 3.98
C ASN A 67 17.01 26.59 5.00
N LEU A 68 16.80 27.29 6.12
CA LEU A 68 15.81 26.93 7.12
C LEU A 68 14.38 27.10 6.59
N ALA A 69 14.09 28.21 5.90
CA ALA A 69 12.78 28.46 5.29
C ALA A 69 12.45 27.42 4.21
N THR A 70 13.40 27.11 3.31
CA THR A 70 13.26 26.08 2.27
C THR A 70 13.01 24.70 2.88
N ARG A 71 13.74 24.38 3.95
CA ARG A 71 13.56 23.12 4.66
C ARG A 71 12.19 23.05 5.35
N ASN A 72 11.73 24.15 5.95
CA ASN A 72 10.42 24.24 6.58
C ASN A 72 9.30 24.04 5.55
N GLU A 73 9.34 24.72 4.40
CA GLU A 73 8.36 24.54 3.31
C GLU A 73 8.30 23.09 2.82
N ARG A 74 9.46 22.42 2.71
CA ARG A 74 9.53 21.01 2.33
C ARG A 74 8.93 20.10 3.41
N GLU A 75 9.26 20.33 4.68
CA GLU A 75 8.73 19.55 5.82
C GLU A 75 7.21 19.76 5.94
N ASN A 76 6.71 20.98 5.75
CA ASN A 76 5.28 21.30 5.73
C ASN A 76 4.55 20.64 4.56
N THR A 77 5.15 20.62 3.37
CA THR A 77 4.59 19.89 2.22
C THR A 77 4.48 18.39 2.52
N GLN A 78 5.52 17.80 3.11
CA GLN A 78 5.50 16.40 3.53
C GLN A 78 4.46 16.12 4.63
N LEU A 79 4.31 17.03 5.59
CA LEU A 79 3.29 16.95 6.62
C LEU A 79 1.89 16.95 6.02
N LEU A 80 1.63 17.86 5.07
CA LEU A 80 0.34 17.96 4.38
C LEU A 80 0.02 16.69 3.56
N GLU A 81 1.03 16.15 2.85
CA GLU A 81 0.90 14.88 2.13
C GLU A 81 0.58 13.71 3.09
N LEU A 82 1.29 13.62 4.21
CA LEU A 82 1.05 12.59 5.23
C LEU A 82 -0.33 12.73 5.87
N GLN A 83 -0.76 13.94 6.21
CA GLN A 83 -2.10 14.22 6.75
C GLN A 83 -3.20 13.83 5.75
N THR A 84 -3.01 14.15 4.47
CA THR A 84 -3.92 13.74 3.38
C THR A 84 -3.96 12.21 3.27
N LYS A 85 -2.80 11.55 3.37
CA LYS A 85 -2.72 10.08 3.31
C LYS A 85 -3.39 9.41 4.50
N ILE A 86 -3.21 9.96 5.71
CA ILE A 86 -3.89 9.49 6.93
C ILE A 86 -5.40 9.61 6.74
N SER A 87 -5.89 10.77 6.30
CA SER A 87 -7.32 11.00 6.08
C SER A 87 -7.91 10.02 5.05
N GLN A 88 -7.17 9.74 3.97
CA GLN A 88 -7.55 8.72 2.99
C GLN A 88 -7.63 7.31 3.60
N LEU A 89 -6.61 6.91 4.38
CA LEU A 89 -6.57 5.58 5.01
C LEU A 89 -7.66 5.40 6.08
N GLU A 90 -8.00 6.46 6.81
CA GLU A 90 -9.09 6.47 7.78
C GLU A 90 -10.45 6.26 7.09
N ASN A 91 -10.69 6.94 5.96
CA ASN A 91 -11.89 6.74 5.15
C ASN A 91 -11.96 5.32 4.58
N ASP A 92 -10.89 4.81 3.97
CA ASP A 92 -10.84 3.43 3.46
C ASP A 92 -11.12 2.39 4.55
N LYS A 93 -10.63 2.64 5.77
CA LYS A 93 -10.88 1.77 6.94
C LYS A 93 -12.34 1.81 7.35
N LEU A 94 -12.96 2.99 7.35
CA LEU A 94 -14.37 3.16 7.67
C LEU A 94 -15.24 2.45 6.64
N GLU A 95 -15.02 2.68 5.35
CA GLU A 95 -15.75 2.03 4.27
C GLU A 95 -15.65 0.50 4.36
N LYS A 96 -14.43 -0.03 4.55
CA LYS A 96 -14.24 -1.49 4.74
C LYS A 96 -14.93 -2.03 5.99
N ALA A 97 -15.11 -1.23 7.04
CA ALA A 97 -15.87 -1.64 8.22
C ALA A 97 -17.37 -1.68 7.89
N GLU A 98 -17.90 -0.65 7.23
CA GLU A 98 -19.30 -0.60 6.80
C GLU A 98 -19.67 -1.72 5.84
N TYR A 99 -18.80 -2.03 4.87
CA TYR A 99 -19.00 -3.17 3.98
C TYR A 99 -19.07 -4.47 4.77
N ARG A 100 -18.16 -4.70 5.73
CA ARG A 100 -18.18 -5.90 6.58
C ARG A 100 -19.46 -6.00 7.40
N GLU A 101 -19.91 -4.90 8.01
CA GLU A 101 -21.16 -4.87 8.76
C GLU A 101 -22.38 -5.19 7.87
N LYS A 102 -22.42 -4.67 6.64
CA LYS A 102 -23.48 -4.99 5.67
C LYS A 102 -23.46 -6.47 5.28
N PHE A 103 -22.28 -7.02 4.96
CA PHE A 103 -22.14 -8.45 4.66
C PHE A 103 -22.54 -9.34 5.83
N GLU A 104 -22.21 -8.96 7.07
CA GLU A 104 -22.61 -9.71 8.27
C GLU A 104 -24.13 -9.72 8.45
N LYS A 105 -24.81 -8.58 8.25
CA LYS A 105 -26.28 -8.51 8.28
C LYS A 105 -26.93 -9.33 7.17
N GLU A 106 -26.37 -9.31 5.96
CA GLU A 106 -26.86 -10.15 4.86
C GLU A 106 -26.70 -11.64 5.16
N LEU A 107 -25.59 -12.03 5.80
CA LEU A 107 -25.35 -13.41 6.22
C LEU A 107 -26.36 -13.85 7.28
N GLU A 108 -26.57 -13.03 8.31
CA GLU A 108 -27.56 -13.28 9.37
C GLU A 108 -28.97 -13.44 8.80
N ALA A 109 -29.36 -12.57 7.86
CA ALA A 109 -30.65 -12.67 7.19
C ALA A 109 -30.81 -13.98 6.39
N ILE A 110 -29.76 -14.43 5.68
CA ILE A 110 -29.77 -15.70 4.96
C ILE A 110 -29.88 -16.88 5.95
N GLU A 111 -29.15 -16.84 7.07
CA GLU A 111 -29.24 -17.88 8.09
C GLU A 111 -30.64 -17.96 8.71
N ASP A 112 -31.27 -16.83 9.02
CA ASP A 112 -32.62 -16.79 9.58
C ASP A 112 -33.67 -17.27 8.58
N GLN A 113 -33.52 -16.90 7.31
CA GLN A 113 -34.34 -17.45 6.23
C GLN A 113 -34.18 -18.97 6.15
N TRP A 114 -32.95 -19.47 6.17
CA TRP A 114 -32.68 -20.91 6.12
C TRP A 114 -33.24 -21.66 7.34
N ARG A 115 -33.16 -21.07 8.55
CA ARG A 115 -33.80 -21.60 9.77
C ARG A 115 -35.31 -21.66 9.64
N SER A 116 -35.95 -20.61 9.09
CA SER A 116 -37.40 -20.56 8.86
C SER A 116 -37.83 -21.63 7.87
N GLU A 117 -37.16 -21.71 6.71
CA GLU A 117 -37.46 -22.72 5.68
C GLU A 117 -37.27 -24.14 6.22
N THR A 118 -36.21 -24.39 6.99
CA THR A 118 -35.98 -25.69 7.62
C THR A 118 -37.11 -26.04 8.60
N LYS A 119 -37.55 -25.08 9.42
CA LYS A 119 -38.68 -25.27 10.35
C LYS A 119 -39.98 -25.57 9.61
N ASP A 120 -40.26 -24.85 8.52
CA ASP A 120 -41.46 -25.06 7.71
C ASP A 120 -41.45 -26.43 7.03
N LEU A 121 -40.31 -26.84 6.47
CA LEU A 121 -40.12 -28.18 5.89
C LEU A 121 -40.32 -29.29 6.93
N VAL A 122 -39.75 -29.14 8.13
CA VAL A 122 -39.96 -30.08 9.24
C VAL A 122 -41.44 -30.13 9.65
N GLY A 123 -42.12 -28.98 9.65
CA GLY A 123 -43.56 -28.90 9.89
C GLY A 123 -44.38 -29.65 8.83
N VAL A 124 -44.03 -29.51 7.55
CA VAL A 124 -44.65 -30.26 6.45
C VAL A 124 -44.41 -31.76 6.59
N VAL A 125 -43.18 -32.19 6.87
CA VAL A 125 -42.85 -33.60 7.09
C VAL A 125 -43.65 -34.18 8.25
N SER A 126 -43.78 -33.44 9.36
CA SER A 126 -44.54 -33.89 10.53
C SER A 126 -46.02 -34.10 10.20
N ARG A 127 -46.65 -33.16 9.46
CA ARG A 127 -48.04 -33.30 9.00
C ARG A 127 -48.23 -34.50 8.08
N LEU A 128 -47.34 -34.68 7.10
CA LEU A 128 -47.39 -35.83 6.18
C LEU A 128 -47.17 -37.16 6.92
N GLN A 129 -46.30 -37.19 7.94
CA GLN A 129 -46.11 -38.38 8.78
C GLN A 129 -47.36 -38.70 9.61
N GLU A 130 -48.06 -37.69 10.14
CA GLU A 130 -49.31 -37.87 10.88
C GLU A 130 -50.43 -38.37 9.97
N GLU A 131 -50.59 -37.80 8.78
CA GLU A 131 -51.55 -38.27 7.76
C GLU A 131 -51.26 -39.71 7.35
N ASN A 132 -50.00 -40.07 7.06
CA ASN A 132 -49.62 -41.45 6.75
C ASN A 132 -49.93 -42.42 7.90
N ARG A 133 -49.70 -42.02 9.16
CA ARG A 133 -50.08 -42.84 10.33
C ARG A 133 -51.60 -42.99 10.44
N LYS A 134 -52.36 -41.94 10.13
CA LYS A 134 -53.83 -41.96 10.16
C LYS A 134 -54.39 -42.87 9.06
N LEU A 135 -53.91 -42.72 7.83
CA LEU A 135 -54.26 -43.59 6.70
C LEU A 135 -53.93 -45.05 6.98
N LEU A 136 -52.75 -45.34 7.56
CA LEU A 136 -52.37 -46.69 7.96
C LEU A 136 -53.32 -47.28 9.02
N ARG A 137 -53.79 -46.46 9.97
CA ARG A 137 -54.81 -46.87 10.95
C ARG A 137 -56.16 -47.13 10.29
N GLU A 138 -56.59 -46.27 9.37
CA GLU A 138 -57.84 -46.43 8.62
C GLU A 138 -57.81 -47.71 7.75
N GLN A 139 -56.69 -47.99 7.08
CA GLN A 139 -56.47 -49.20 6.29
C GLN A 139 -56.48 -50.48 7.16
N ASN A 140 -55.91 -50.43 8.36
CA ASN A 140 -55.93 -51.57 9.30
C ASN A 140 -57.27 -51.73 10.04
N SER A 141 -58.11 -50.69 10.08
CA SER A 141 -59.46 -50.72 10.66
C SER A 141 -60.54 -51.14 9.66
N SER A 142 -60.19 -51.30 8.38
CA SER A 142 -61.06 -51.92 7.37
C SER A 142 -60.77 -53.43 7.30
N PRO A 143 -61.61 -54.30 7.89
CA PRO A 143 -61.55 -55.71 7.53
C PRO A 143 -62.00 -55.84 6.07
N SER A 144 -61.25 -56.62 5.32
CA SER A 144 -61.66 -57.12 4.01
C SER A 144 -62.98 -57.88 4.14
N ASN A 145 -64.11 -57.22 3.94
CA ASN A 145 -65.37 -57.88 3.61
C ASN A 145 -65.42 -58.05 2.09
N PHE A 146 -64.71 -59.08 1.60
CA PHE A 146 -65.17 -59.80 0.42
C PHE A 146 -66.43 -60.56 0.84
N VAL A 147 -67.58 -60.12 0.35
CA VAL A 147 -68.82 -60.90 0.39
C VAL A 147 -69.24 -61.11 -1.05
N GLU A 148 -69.03 -62.34 -1.53
CA GLU A 148 -69.83 -62.92 -2.61
C GLU A 148 -71.30 -62.86 -2.19
N GLY A 149 -72.10 -62.19 -3.02
CA GLY A 149 -73.55 -62.10 -2.89
C GLY A 149 -74.15 -62.24 -4.27
N ASP A 150 -74.47 -63.47 -4.63
CA ASP A 150 -75.25 -63.86 -5.79
C ASP A 150 -76.73 -63.42 -5.63
N SER A 151 -77.46 -63.42 -6.76
CA SER A 151 -78.91 -63.25 -6.96
C SER A 151 -79.49 -61.84 -7.21
N PRO A 152 -80.61 -61.73 -7.96
CA PRO A 152 -80.86 -62.29 -9.29
C PRO A 152 -81.31 -61.19 -10.28
N VAL A 153 -81.35 -61.55 -11.57
CA VAL A 153 -81.89 -60.73 -12.65
C VAL A 153 -83.32 -60.27 -12.35
N SER A 154 -83.54 -58.95 -12.34
CA SER A 154 -84.86 -58.34 -12.46
C SER A 154 -84.78 -57.20 -13.48
N GLU A 155 -85.23 -57.48 -14.69
CA GLU A 155 -85.60 -56.48 -15.69
C GLU A 155 -86.66 -55.56 -15.08
N ASN A 156 -86.29 -54.30 -14.83
CA ASN A 156 -87.03 -53.08 -15.22
C ASN A 156 -86.46 -51.83 -14.50
N SER A 157 -85.70 -51.04 -15.27
CA SER A 157 -85.38 -49.60 -15.11
C SER A 157 -84.45 -49.08 -13.96
N PRO A 158 -83.11 -49.21 -14.10
CA PRO A 158 -82.15 -48.36 -13.36
C PRO A 158 -81.00 -47.74 -14.20
N ASN A 159 -81.05 -47.81 -15.54
CA ASN A 159 -79.93 -47.36 -16.39
C ASN A 159 -79.69 -45.84 -16.37
N GLY A 160 -80.73 -45.04 -16.15
CA GLY A 160 -80.63 -43.56 -16.16
C GLY A 160 -79.82 -43.00 -14.99
N GLU A 161 -80.04 -43.50 -13.76
CA GLU A 161 -79.33 -43.03 -12.56
C GLU A 161 -77.85 -43.39 -12.58
N MET A 162 -77.52 -44.61 -13.04
CA MET A 162 -76.12 -45.03 -13.21
C MET A 162 -75.42 -44.18 -14.27
N LEU A 163 -76.08 -43.91 -15.40
CA LEU A 163 -75.54 -43.05 -16.46
C LEU A 163 -75.33 -41.62 -15.97
N GLN A 164 -76.23 -41.10 -15.14
CA GLN A 164 -76.10 -39.76 -14.55
C GLN A 164 -74.91 -39.68 -13.58
N ARG A 165 -74.71 -40.67 -12.71
CA ARG A 165 -73.53 -40.71 -11.81
C ARG A 165 -72.21 -40.79 -12.57
N LEU A 166 -72.17 -41.55 -13.67
CA LEU A 166 -71.00 -41.59 -14.55
C LEU A 166 -70.75 -40.24 -15.22
N LYS A 167 -71.80 -39.57 -15.69
CA LYS A 167 -71.72 -38.22 -16.27
C LYS A 167 -71.17 -37.21 -15.27
N ASP A 168 -71.69 -37.19 -14.04
CA ASP A 168 -71.23 -36.30 -12.97
C ASP A 168 -69.76 -36.58 -12.60
N THR A 169 -69.33 -37.84 -12.62
CA THR A 169 -67.93 -38.23 -12.36
C THR A 169 -67.01 -37.77 -13.49
N ILE A 170 -67.43 -37.91 -14.75
CA ILE A 170 -66.70 -37.42 -15.92
C ILE A 170 -66.57 -35.89 -15.87
N GLU A 171 -67.63 -35.18 -15.47
CA GLU A 171 -67.60 -33.73 -15.34
C GLU A 171 -66.64 -33.27 -14.25
N LYS A 172 -66.66 -33.92 -13.08
CA LYS A 172 -65.67 -33.70 -12.00
C LYS A 172 -64.23 -33.98 -12.46
N GLN A 173 -64.01 -35.07 -13.18
CA GLN A 173 -62.68 -35.40 -13.73
C GLN A 173 -62.22 -34.35 -14.75
N ARG A 174 -63.13 -33.82 -15.59
CA ARG A 174 -62.81 -32.71 -16.52
C ARG A 174 -62.43 -31.43 -15.78
N ASP A 175 -63.14 -31.10 -14.71
CA ASP A 175 -62.80 -29.95 -13.86
C ASP A 175 -61.45 -30.13 -13.17
N GLU A 176 -61.18 -31.34 -12.66
CA GLU A 176 -59.91 -31.67 -12.03
C GLU A 176 -58.73 -31.59 -13.02
N ILE A 177 -58.92 -32.06 -14.26
CA ILE A 177 -57.93 -31.93 -15.33
C ILE A 177 -57.65 -30.45 -15.62
N ARG A 178 -58.70 -29.63 -15.79
CA ARG A 178 -58.55 -28.18 -16.02
C ARG A 178 -57.82 -27.47 -14.88
N TYR A 179 -58.12 -27.85 -13.63
CA TYR A 179 -57.44 -27.30 -12.47
C TYR A 179 -55.94 -27.68 -12.46
N LYS A 180 -55.63 -28.96 -12.70
CA LYS A 180 -54.25 -29.45 -12.78
C LYS A 180 -53.48 -28.81 -13.95
N GLU A 181 -54.10 -28.61 -15.10
CA GLU A 181 -53.50 -27.89 -16.24
C GLU A 181 -53.13 -26.46 -15.88
N LYS A 182 -54.02 -25.73 -15.20
CA LYS A 182 -53.74 -24.37 -14.72
C LYS A 182 -52.59 -24.34 -13.72
N LEU A 183 -52.56 -25.30 -12.79
CA LEU A 183 -51.47 -25.41 -11.82
C LEU A 183 -50.13 -25.73 -12.50
N ILE A 184 -50.12 -26.62 -13.49
CA ILE A 184 -48.93 -26.93 -14.30
C ILE A 184 -48.46 -25.67 -15.03
N GLN A 185 -49.37 -24.91 -15.64
CA GLN A 185 -49.02 -23.66 -16.33
C GLN A 185 -48.38 -22.63 -15.38
N GLU A 186 -48.94 -22.47 -14.18
CA GLU A 186 -48.36 -21.61 -13.13
C GLU A 186 -46.94 -22.08 -12.74
N LYS A 187 -46.76 -23.39 -12.53
CA LYS A 187 -45.45 -23.96 -12.19
C LYS A 187 -44.44 -23.86 -13.33
N CYS A 188 -44.87 -23.95 -14.58
CA CYS A 188 -44.01 -23.68 -15.74
C CYS A 188 -43.53 -22.22 -15.73
N GLY A 189 -44.42 -21.27 -15.41
CA GLY A 189 -44.07 -19.86 -15.24
C GLY A 189 -43.05 -19.63 -14.12
N ASP A 190 -43.26 -20.25 -12.96
CA ASP A 190 -42.31 -20.20 -11.83
C ASP A 190 -40.93 -20.73 -12.25
N ILE A 191 -40.88 -21.86 -12.97
CA ILE A 191 -39.65 -22.47 -13.47
C ILE A 191 -38.91 -21.52 -14.42
N ASP A 192 -39.60 -20.87 -15.35
CA ASP A 192 -38.97 -19.97 -16.32
C ASP A 192 -38.46 -18.67 -15.69
N ASN A 193 -39.17 -18.15 -14.67
CA ASN A 193 -38.69 -17.06 -13.83
C ASN A 193 -37.41 -17.46 -13.09
N LEU A 194 -37.41 -18.62 -12.42
CA LEU A 194 -36.24 -19.13 -11.70
C LEU A 194 -35.05 -19.36 -12.63
N LYS A 195 -35.26 -19.90 -13.82
CA LYS A 195 -34.21 -20.02 -14.85
C LYS A 195 -33.59 -18.66 -15.19
N SER A 196 -34.43 -17.64 -15.39
CA SER A 196 -33.97 -16.27 -15.67
C SER A 196 -33.16 -15.67 -14.51
N HIS A 197 -33.52 -15.97 -13.26
CA HIS A 197 -32.72 -15.59 -12.09
C HIS A 197 -31.37 -16.30 -12.05
N VAL A 198 -31.34 -17.62 -12.31
CA VAL A 198 -30.12 -18.41 -12.36
C VAL A 198 -29.18 -17.89 -13.45
N GLU A 199 -29.69 -17.57 -14.64
CA GLU A 199 -28.90 -16.99 -15.73
C GLU A 199 -28.27 -15.65 -15.34
N ARG A 200 -29.03 -14.74 -14.72
CA ARG A 200 -28.51 -13.47 -14.20
C ARG A 200 -27.44 -13.66 -13.11
N LEU A 201 -27.63 -14.63 -12.23
CA LEU A 201 -26.62 -14.96 -11.21
C LEU A 201 -25.36 -15.56 -11.83
N MET A 202 -25.51 -16.40 -12.87
CA MET A 202 -24.37 -16.95 -13.60
C MET A 202 -23.55 -15.87 -14.30
N THR A 203 -24.19 -14.88 -14.93
CA THR A 203 -23.47 -13.76 -15.57
C THR A 203 -22.76 -12.90 -14.53
N SER A 204 -23.46 -12.51 -13.46
CA SER A 204 -22.86 -11.76 -12.35
C SER A 204 -21.68 -12.49 -11.71
N SER A 205 -21.79 -13.81 -11.49
CA SER A 205 -20.70 -14.65 -10.96
C SER A 205 -19.49 -14.68 -11.89
N ARG A 206 -19.70 -14.78 -13.21
CA ARG A 206 -18.60 -14.73 -14.20
C ARG A 206 -17.90 -13.37 -14.18
N ASP A 207 -18.65 -12.27 -14.09
CA ASP A 207 -18.07 -10.93 -14.04
C ASP A 207 -17.33 -10.66 -12.74
N ALA A 208 -17.84 -11.14 -11.60
CA ALA A 208 -17.14 -11.10 -10.32
C ALA A 208 -15.80 -11.86 -10.39
N LYS A 209 -15.78 -13.07 -10.99
CA LYS A 209 -14.54 -13.84 -11.19
C LYS A 209 -13.54 -13.11 -12.09
N ARG A 210 -13.99 -12.45 -13.15
CA ARG A 210 -13.14 -11.63 -14.03
C ARG A 210 -12.53 -10.45 -13.27
N LYS A 211 -13.36 -9.69 -12.52
CA LYS A 211 -12.90 -8.58 -11.67
C LYS A 211 -11.88 -9.04 -10.63
N HIS A 212 -12.15 -10.17 -9.97
CA HIS A 212 -11.22 -10.76 -9.01
C HIS A 212 -9.86 -11.10 -9.65
N LYS A 213 -9.85 -11.70 -10.84
CA LYS A 213 -8.61 -11.99 -11.57
C LYS A 213 -7.83 -10.72 -11.91
N THR A 214 -8.50 -9.66 -12.35
CA THR A 214 -7.85 -8.37 -12.64
C THR A 214 -7.24 -7.75 -11.38
N LEU A 215 -8.00 -7.73 -10.28
CA LEU A 215 -7.50 -7.22 -8.99
C LEU A 215 -6.32 -8.04 -8.47
N GLN A 216 -6.36 -9.36 -8.61
CA GLN A 216 -5.27 -10.24 -8.22
C GLN A 216 -3.98 -9.94 -8.99
N VAL A 217 -4.08 -9.65 -10.29
CA VAL A 217 -2.93 -9.23 -11.11
C VAL A 217 -2.40 -7.87 -10.63
N GLN A 218 -3.27 -6.90 -10.40
CA GLN A 218 -2.86 -5.58 -9.89
C GLN A 218 -2.13 -5.67 -8.54
N VAL A 219 -2.64 -6.48 -7.61
CA VAL A 219 -1.98 -6.69 -6.30
C VAL A 219 -0.59 -7.29 -6.49
N ARG A 220 -0.43 -8.23 -7.43
CA ARG A 220 0.88 -8.83 -7.72
C ARG A 220 1.86 -7.80 -8.30
N THR A 221 1.42 -7.01 -9.27
CA THR A 221 2.24 -5.92 -9.84
C THR A 221 2.68 -4.92 -8.78
N LEU A 222 1.76 -4.47 -7.91
CA LEU A 222 2.10 -3.56 -6.81
C LEU A 222 3.09 -4.18 -5.81
N CYS A 223 3.02 -5.50 -5.59
CA CYS A 223 3.97 -6.21 -4.73
C CYS A 223 5.36 -6.28 -5.37
N ASP A 224 5.44 -6.48 -6.68
CA ASP A 224 6.69 -6.49 -7.44
C ASP A 224 7.32 -5.08 -7.44
N GLU A 225 6.53 -4.03 -7.74
CA GLU A 225 6.97 -2.62 -7.68
C GLU A 225 7.47 -2.24 -6.27
N ARG A 226 6.77 -2.67 -5.22
CA ARG A 226 7.21 -2.45 -3.83
C ARG A 226 8.55 -3.14 -3.56
N ALA A 227 8.77 -4.34 -4.08
CA ALA A 227 10.05 -5.04 -3.91
C ALA A 227 11.19 -4.27 -4.61
N ASP A 228 10.96 -3.77 -5.82
CA ASP A 228 11.94 -2.96 -6.55
C ASP A 228 12.31 -1.68 -5.80
N PHE A 229 11.32 -0.97 -5.24
CA PHE A 229 11.58 0.23 -4.44
C PHE A 229 12.36 -0.09 -3.15
N LEU A 230 12.08 -1.22 -2.50
CA LEU A 230 12.84 -1.63 -1.32
C LEU A 230 14.31 -1.93 -1.64
N VAL A 231 14.58 -2.56 -2.79
CA VAL A 231 15.96 -2.80 -3.25
C VAL A 231 16.67 -1.47 -3.53
N GLN A 232 16.02 -0.56 -4.27
CA GLN A 232 16.59 0.77 -4.55
C GLN A 232 16.88 1.57 -3.28
N LEU A 233 15.96 1.55 -2.30
CA LEU A 233 16.14 2.19 -1.01
C LEU A 233 17.34 1.60 -0.26
N GLN A 234 17.48 0.27 -0.28
CA GLN A 234 18.59 -0.42 0.39
C GLN A 234 19.94 -0.07 -0.24
N ASP A 235 20.00 0.03 -1.57
CA ASP A 235 21.22 0.42 -2.28
C ASP A 235 21.58 1.88 -2.01
N GLN A 236 20.61 2.79 -2.04
CA GLN A 236 20.84 4.19 -1.62
C GLN A 236 21.33 4.29 -0.17
N GLN A 237 20.80 3.46 0.74
CA GLN A 237 21.25 3.44 2.13
C GLN A 237 22.71 2.95 2.26
N ARG A 238 23.12 1.98 1.43
CA ARG A 238 24.52 1.51 1.36
C ARG A 238 25.43 2.61 0.83
N ASP A 239 25.02 3.32 -0.21
CA ASP A 239 25.78 4.44 -0.78
C ASP A 239 25.95 5.59 0.23
N ILE A 240 24.88 5.97 0.93
CA ILE A 240 24.93 6.97 2.00
C ILE A 240 25.92 6.54 3.10
N THR A 241 25.90 5.26 3.47
CA THR A 241 26.81 4.72 4.49
C THR A 241 28.26 4.77 4.01
N ALA A 242 28.53 4.40 2.76
CA ALA A 242 29.86 4.45 2.16
C ALA A 242 30.40 5.90 2.04
N LEU A 243 29.54 6.84 1.63
CA LEU A 243 29.88 8.26 1.55
C LEU A 243 30.18 8.85 2.93
N ARG A 244 29.37 8.52 3.95
CA ARG A 244 29.63 8.93 5.34
C ARG A 244 30.97 8.39 5.85
N GLN A 245 31.31 7.14 5.52
CA GLN A 245 32.61 6.57 5.90
C GLN A 245 33.77 7.28 5.21
N ARG A 246 33.68 7.55 3.89
CA ARG A 246 34.70 8.32 3.16
C ARG A 246 34.85 9.74 3.70
N LEU A 247 33.74 10.41 4.01
CA LEU A 247 33.75 11.73 4.61
C LEU A 247 34.45 11.73 5.97
N GLY A 248 34.17 10.74 6.82
CA GLY A 248 34.85 10.59 8.11
C GLY A 248 36.36 10.35 7.98
N LEU A 249 36.79 9.55 6.99
CA LEU A 249 38.21 9.37 6.70
C LEU A 249 38.88 10.67 6.24
N ALA A 250 38.23 11.41 5.33
CA ALA A 250 38.73 12.70 4.84
C ALA A 250 38.78 13.77 5.94
N GLN A 251 37.79 13.80 6.84
CA GLN A 251 37.80 14.67 8.02
C GLN A 251 38.97 14.36 8.94
N LYS A 252 39.23 13.07 9.21
CA LYS A 252 40.37 12.65 10.03
C LYS A 252 41.71 13.01 9.37
N GLU A 253 41.86 12.79 8.07
CA GLU A 253 43.06 13.17 7.33
C GLU A 253 43.30 14.69 7.38
N ASN A 254 42.24 15.50 7.21
CA ASN A 254 42.31 16.96 7.35
C ASN A 254 42.67 17.40 8.77
N GLU A 255 42.11 16.76 9.79
CA GLU A 255 42.49 17.01 11.18
C GLU A 255 43.94 16.65 11.46
N ASP A 256 44.42 15.52 10.95
CA ASP A 256 45.80 15.08 11.11
C ASP A 256 46.77 16.03 10.39
N LEU A 257 46.42 16.52 9.20
CA LEU A 257 47.17 17.55 8.47
C LEU A 257 47.18 18.90 9.21
N SER A 258 46.05 19.29 9.81
CA SER A 258 45.94 20.51 10.61
C SER A 258 46.69 20.40 11.94
N LYS A 259 46.77 19.22 12.55
CA LYS A 259 47.58 18.95 13.76
C LYS A 259 49.07 18.85 13.44
N LEU A 260 49.42 18.51 12.20
CA LEU A 260 50.78 18.60 11.64
C LEU A 260 51.19 20.04 11.29
N ASP A 261 50.33 21.03 11.54
CA ASP A 261 50.73 22.42 11.72
C ASP A 261 51.52 22.53 13.04
N LEU A 262 52.68 21.86 13.07
CA LEU A 262 53.77 22.29 13.93
C LEU A 262 53.95 23.78 13.63
N PRO A 263 54.17 24.64 14.64
CA PRO A 263 54.74 25.93 14.36
C PRO A 263 56.06 25.64 13.66
N LEU A 264 56.08 25.76 12.32
CA LEU A 264 57.30 25.71 11.56
C LEU A 264 58.18 26.74 12.28
N PRO A 265 59.32 26.34 12.88
CA PRO A 265 60.35 27.33 13.10
C PRO A 265 60.52 27.94 11.71
N SER A 266 60.45 29.26 11.58
CA SER A 266 60.54 29.96 10.29
C SER A 266 61.89 29.75 9.57
N ASN A 267 62.61 28.68 9.89
CA ASN A 267 63.94 28.28 9.45
C ASN A 267 63.99 26.85 8.88
N LYS A 268 62.88 26.28 8.38
CA LYS A 268 62.93 24.99 7.66
C LYS A 268 62.13 24.90 6.36
N ALA A 269 61.68 26.02 5.80
CA ALA A 269 61.70 26.13 4.34
C ALA A 269 63.17 26.39 3.98
N ILE A 270 63.87 25.41 3.41
CA ILE A 270 65.25 25.59 2.87
C ILE A 270 65.20 26.46 1.59
N TYR A 271 64.11 27.18 1.37
CA TYR A 271 63.82 27.92 0.15
C TYR A 271 63.15 29.23 0.56
N ASP A 272 63.76 30.33 0.13
CA ASP A 272 63.26 31.68 0.32
C ASP A 272 61.89 31.83 -0.37
N LEU A 273 60.89 32.32 0.36
CA LEU A 273 59.54 32.51 -0.17
C LEU A 273 59.48 33.64 -1.21
N ASP A 274 60.46 34.56 -1.17
CA ASP A 274 60.57 35.71 -2.05
C ASP A 274 61.52 35.48 -3.25
N ASP A 275 62.06 34.26 -3.45
CA ASP A 275 62.95 33.96 -4.59
C ASP A 275 62.20 34.02 -5.93
N PRO A 276 62.52 34.97 -6.83
CA PRO A 276 61.91 35.07 -8.16
C PRO A 276 62.27 33.91 -9.09
N ASN A 277 63.33 33.15 -8.81
CA ASN A 277 63.74 31.96 -9.57
C ASN A 277 63.19 30.66 -9.00
N ARG A 278 62.30 30.73 -8.00
CA ARG A 278 61.69 29.53 -7.40
C ARG A 278 60.88 28.77 -8.46
N PRO A 279 61.07 27.44 -8.61
CA PRO A 279 60.22 26.63 -9.47
C PRO A 279 58.75 26.75 -9.06
N ARG A 280 57.92 27.30 -9.94
CA ARG A 280 56.47 27.42 -9.75
C ARG A 280 55.80 26.39 -10.63
N PHE A 281 55.42 25.27 -10.02
CA PHE A 281 54.64 24.24 -10.68
C PHE A 281 53.15 24.50 -10.46
N THR A 282 52.36 24.31 -11.50
CA THR A 282 50.91 24.17 -11.40
C THR A 282 50.56 22.88 -10.64
N THR A 283 49.35 22.81 -10.08
CA THR A 283 48.86 21.58 -9.43
C THR A 283 48.83 20.38 -10.37
N GLN A 284 48.70 20.62 -11.68
CA GLN A 284 48.77 19.59 -12.71
C GLN A 284 50.20 19.10 -12.92
N GLU A 285 51.17 20.02 -13.13
CA GLU A 285 52.59 19.66 -13.28
C GLU A 285 53.12 18.92 -12.05
N LEU A 286 52.69 19.31 -10.85
CA LEU A 286 53.08 18.62 -9.63
C LEU A 286 52.56 17.17 -9.59
N LYS A 287 51.33 16.93 -10.06
CA LYS A 287 50.77 15.57 -10.18
C LYS A 287 51.55 14.75 -11.21
N ASP A 288 51.86 15.35 -12.34
CA ASP A 288 52.59 14.68 -13.43
C ASP A 288 54.01 14.30 -12.99
N ILE A 289 54.73 15.21 -12.32
CA ILE A 289 56.04 14.94 -11.72
C ILE A 289 55.98 13.84 -10.65
N LEU A 290 54.92 13.83 -9.83
CA LEU A 290 54.72 12.80 -8.82
C LEU A 290 54.48 11.42 -9.43
N ASN A 291 53.69 11.36 -10.51
CA ASN A 291 53.43 10.13 -11.25
C ASN A 291 54.71 9.61 -11.90
N GLU A 292 55.44 10.47 -12.61
CA GLU A 292 56.72 10.12 -13.24
C GLU A 292 57.74 9.64 -12.19
N ARG A 293 57.84 10.35 -11.05
CA ARG A 293 58.71 9.92 -9.93
C ARG A 293 58.31 8.56 -9.37
N ASN A 294 57.02 8.24 -9.29
CA ASN A 294 56.57 6.94 -8.80
C ASN A 294 56.86 5.83 -9.82
N GLU A 295 56.68 6.09 -11.12
CA GLU A 295 57.04 5.14 -12.18
C GLU A 295 58.55 4.86 -12.21
N LEU A 296 59.37 5.91 -12.12
CA LEU A 296 60.81 5.77 -12.04
C LEU A 296 61.24 5.01 -10.79
N LYS A 297 60.57 5.25 -9.65
CA LYS A 297 60.86 4.53 -8.41
C LYS A 297 60.52 3.04 -8.52
N ALA A 298 59.39 2.68 -9.16
CA ALA A 298 59.06 1.29 -9.44
C ALA A 298 60.12 0.63 -10.34
N ARG A 299 60.52 1.32 -11.41
CA ARG A 299 61.54 0.83 -12.33
C ARG A 299 62.92 0.67 -11.68
N VAL A 300 63.29 1.58 -10.77
CA VAL A 300 64.52 1.45 -9.97
C VAL A 300 64.44 0.23 -9.06
N SER A 301 63.29 -0.01 -8.40
CA SER A 301 63.09 -1.22 -7.58
C SER A 301 63.27 -2.49 -8.40
N ASP A 302 62.68 -2.56 -9.60
CA ASP A 302 62.81 -3.73 -10.47
C ASP A 302 64.27 -3.97 -10.91
N LEU A 303 65.00 -2.89 -11.19
CA LEU A 303 66.43 -2.96 -11.56
C LEU A 303 67.31 -3.34 -10.37
N GLU A 304 66.99 -2.89 -9.16
CA GLU A 304 67.67 -3.29 -7.93
C GLU A 304 67.47 -4.79 -7.66
N ASP A 305 66.25 -5.30 -7.85
CA ASP A 305 65.94 -6.74 -7.73
C ASP A 305 66.69 -7.59 -8.78
N GLU A 306 66.78 -7.11 -10.02
CA GLU A 306 67.55 -7.76 -11.08
C GLU A 306 69.05 -7.78 -10.72
N LEU A 307 69.61 -6.64 -10.26
CA LEU A 307 71.02 -6.55 -9.85
C LEU A 307 71.35 -7.44 -8.65
N GLU A 308 70.44 -7.55 -7.67
CA GLU A 308 70.62 -8.43 -6.51
C GLU A 308 70.70 -9.91 -6.94
N THR A 309 70.03 -10.30 -8.03
CA THR A 309 70.12 -11.64 -8.61
C THR A 309 71.53 -11.95 -9.15
N TYR A 310 72.23 -10.93 -9.65
CA TYR A 310 73.61 -11.05 -10.15
C TYR A 310 74.68 -10.82 -9.07
N ARG A 311 74.27 -10.51 -7.83
CA ARG A 311 75.20 -10.31 -6.73
C ARG A 311 75.81 -11.65 -6.31
N PRO A 312 77.15 -11.76 -6.23
CA PRO A 312 77.79 -13.01 -5.85
C PRO A 312 77.38 -13.40 -4.41
N LYS A 313 76.71 -14.55 -4.26
CA LYS A 313 76.36 -15.08 -2.95
C LYS A 313 77.66 -15.49 -2.21
N PRO A 314 77.82 -15.13 -0.93
CA PRO A 314 79.00 -15.53 -0.17
C PRO A 314 79.09 -17.06 -0.11
N LYS A 315 80.30 -17.59 -0.36
CA LYS A 315 80.57 -19.03 -0.24
C LYS A 315 80.28 -19.47 1.20
N PRO A 316 79.62 -20.62 1.42
CA PRO A 316 79.48 -21.16 2.77
C PRO A 316 80.89 -21.49 3.30
N GLU A 317 81.24 -20.91 4.44
CA GLU A 317 82.39 -21.34 5.22
C GLU A 317 82.16 -22.80 5.66
N SER A 318 83.21 -23.61 5.51
CA SER A 318 83.20 -25.09 5.47
C SER A 318 82.92 -25.76 6.81
#